data_AF-A0A8S1PL58-F1
#
_entry.id   AF-A0A8S1PL58-F1
#
_cell.length_a   1.000
_cell.length_b   1.000
_cell.length_c   1.000
_cell.angle_alpha   90.00
_cell.angle_beta   90.00
_cell.angle_gamma   90.00
#
_symmetry.space_group_name_H-M   'P 1'
#
loop_
_entity.id
_entity.type
_entity.pdbx_description
1 polymer ?
#
loop_
_entity_poly.entity_id
_entity_poly.type
_entity_poly.pdbx_seq_one_letter_code
_entity_poly.pdbx_strand_id
1 'polypeptide(L)'
;MFQEQISLADFVLQEAREKCFEIEVKAFKQFEKEKKQIVEREKSNVQEEINTRFKKKAQQERIKHSALVNGARMKLMNARNQALMKIYSDSQYQIYKMIRQDERFYEELLKNLIVQGLIKLFEHEVVVRCLHRDIRHVKNVTDDAIAEFQDILRKELNGLEFEVKIVVDEDKCLDERTLIDNSIKGVQEYSLQESASEVISKTENDKKCFGGILLTNKDGLIVCKNTLDVRTEQTFQDSLPIIRSTVFGK
;
A
#
# COMPACT_ATOMS: atom_id res chain seq x y z
N MET A 1 -16.90 36.68 109.34
CA MET A 1 -17.13 36.56 107.89
C MET A 1 -16.92 37.94 107.29
N PHE A 2 -15.73 38.22 106.75
CA PHE A 2 -15.54 39.38 105.88
C PHE A 2 -15.52 38.82 104.46
N GLN A 3 -16.58 39.07 103.69
CA GLN A 3 -16.52 38.91 102.24
C GLN A 3 -15.45 39.87 101.75
N GLU A 4 -14.37 39.35 101.17
CA GLU A 4 -13.46 40.15 100.37
C GLU A 4 -14.28 40.77 99.23
N GLN A 5 -14.65 42.04 99.39
CA GLN A 5 -15.17 42.83 98.30
C GLN A 5 -14.04 43.00 97.31
N ILE A 6 -14.07 42.23 96.22
CA ILE A 6 -13.20 42.42 95.07
C ILE A 6 -13.29 43.91 94.68
N SER A 7 -12.16 44.61 94.65
CA SER A 7 -12.12 46.00 94.24
C SER A 7 -12.62 46.09 92.79
N LEU A 8 -13.38 47.14 92.46
CA LEU A 8 -13.83 47.40 91.09
C LEU A 8 -12.64 47.36 90.10
N ALA A 9 -11.46 47.77 90.54
CA ALA A 9 -10.23 47.70 89.74
C ALA A 9 -9.78 46.25 89.43
N ASP A 10 -9.87 45.34 90.39
CA ASP A 10 -9.48 43.93 90.21
C ASP A 10 -10.49 43.18 89.34
N PHE A 11 -11.79 43.51 89.48
CA PHE A 11 -12.84 43.01 88.59
C PHE A 11 -12.60 43.43 87.13
N VAL A 12 -12.31 44.72 86.91
CA VAL A 12 -12.02 45.24 85.55
C VAL A 12 -10.75 44.60 84.97
N LEU A 13 -9.72 44.36 85.80
CA LEU A 13 -8.50 43.69 85.36
C LEU A 13 -8.75 42.23 84.97
N GLN A 14 -9.57 41.51 85.75
CA GLN A 14 -9.96 40.13 85.43
C GLN A 14 -10.80 40.08 84.16
N GLU A 15 -11.78 40.98 83.98
CA GLU A 15 -12.58 41.08 82.77
C GLU A 15 -11.72 41.38 81.54
N ALA A 16 -10.72 42.26 81.68
CA ALA A 16 -9.77 42.55 80.61
C ALA A 16 -8.90 41.34 80.25
N ARG A 17 -8.48 40.54 81.24
CA ARG A 17 -7.73 39.28 81.02
C ARG A 17 -8.57 38.22 80.33
N GLU A 18 -9.82 38.04 80.76
CA GLU A 18 -10.75 37.11 80.14
C GLU A 18 -11.05 37.50 78.68
N LYS A 19 -11.28 38.79 78.41
CA LYS A 19 -11.42 39.31 77.03
C LYS A 19 -10.16 39.11 76.19
N CYS A 20 -8.97 39.37 76.75
CA CYS A 20 -7.71 39.14 76.05
C CYS A 20 -7.53 37.67 75.68
N PHE A 21 -7.77 36.76 76.63
CA PHE A 21 -7.71 35.32 76.41
C PHE A 21 -8.75 34.84 75.39
N GLU A 22 -9.98 35.38 75.43
CA GLU A 22 -11.00 35.07 74.45
C GLU A 22 -10.59 35.49 73.03
N ILE A 23 -9.99 36.68 72.89
CA ILE A 23 -9.45 37.17 71.62
C ILE A 23 -8.32 36.27 71.13
N GLU A 24 -7.41 35.88 72.02
CA GLU A 24 -6.28 34.99 71.70
C GLU A 24 -6.76 33.62 71.21
N VAL A 25 -7.70 33.00 71.92
CA VAL A 25 -8.28 31.69 71.51
C VAL A 25 -9.03 31.82 70.19
N LYS A 26 -9.78 32.92 69.97
CA LYS A 26 -10.46 33.18 68.69
C LYS A 26 -9.46 33.38 67.55
N ALA A 27 -8.39 34.15 67.77
CA ALA A 27 -7.34 34.38 66.79
C ALA A 27 -6.63 33.07 66.42
N PHE A 28 -6.30 32.24 67.41
CA PHE A 28 -5.66 30.95 67.18
C PHE A 28 -6.54 29.99 66.37
N LYS A 29 -7.84 29.87 66.73
CA LYS A 29 -8.80 29.06 65.97
C LYS A 29 -8.94 29.55 64.52
N GLN A 30 -8.95 30.86 64.31
CA GLN A 30 -9.03 31.44 62.98
C GLN A 30 -7.75 31.17 62.18
N PHE A 31 -6.57 31.32 62.78
CA PHE A 31 -5.29 30.98 62.17
C PHE A 31 -5.21 29.52 61.74
N GLU A 32 -5.60 28.57 62.61
CA GLU A 32 -5.60 27.15 62.27
C GLU A 32 -6.56 26.84 61.12
N LYS A 33 -7.74 27.47 61.12
CA LYS A 33 -8.72 27.32 60.04
C LYS A 33 -8.18 27.82 58.71
N GLU A 34 -7.59 29.01 58.68
CA GLU A 34 -7.02 29.60 57.46
C GLU A 34 -5.82 28.80 56.95
N LYS A 35 -4.90 28.43 57.85
CA LYS A 35 -3.76 27.56 57.52
C LYS A 35 -4.23 26.25 56.89
N LYS A 36 -5.23 25.59 57.49
CA LYS A 36 -5.81 24.36 56.96
C LYS A 36 -6.43 24.59 55.58
N GLN A 37 -7.18 25.67 55.39
CA GLN A 37 -7.78 25.98 54.09
C GLN A 37 -6.74 26.21 53.00
N ILE A 38 -5.66 26.94 53.29
CA ILE A 38 -4.57 27.17 52.33
C ILE A 38 -3.89 25.85 51.98
N VAL A 39 -3.54 25.04 52.99
CA VAL A 39 -2.89 23.74 52.78
C VAL A 39 -3.77 22.80 51.96
N GLU A 40 -5.06 22.67 52.27
CA GLU A 40 -5.97 21.79 51.53
C GLU A 40 -6.20 22.28 50.10
N ARG A 41 -6.25 23.60 49.88
CA ARG A 41 -6.32 24.17 48.52
C ARG A 41 -5.10 23.80 47.69
N GLU A 42 -3.89 24.03 48.22
CA GLU A 42 -2.67 23.73 47.48
C GLU A 42 -2.47 22.23 47.27
N LYS A 43 -2.82 21.40 48.26
CA LYS A 43 -2.85 19.94 48.09
C LYS A 43 -3.77 19.52 46.95
N SER A 44 -4.97 20.11 46.86
CA SER A 44 -5.91 19.83 45.77
C SER A 44 -5.31 20.19 44.40
N ASN A 45 -4.71 21.38 44.28
CA ASN A 45 -4.06 21.83 43.05
C ASN A 45 -2.93 20.87 42.62
N VAL A 46 -2.05 20.50 43.54
CA VAL A 46 -0.94 19.58 43.28
C VAL A 46 -1.47 18.20 42.88
N GLN A 47 -2.52 17.72 43.54
CA GLN A 47 -3.13 16.43 43.20
C GLN A 47 -3.72 16.42 41.79
N GLU A 48 -4.38 17.51 41.36
CA GLU A 48 -4.92 17.65 40.00
C GLU A 48 -3.81 17.68 38.94
N GLU A 49 -2.71 18.40 39.22
CA GLU A 49 -1.56 18.45 38.32
C GLU A 49 -0.91 17.06 38.16
N ILE A 50 -0.69 16.37 39.29
CA ILE A 50 -0.15 15.01 39.32
C ILE A 50 -1.07 14.06 38.53
N ASN A 51 -2.38 14.11 38.78
CA ASN A 51 -3.37 13.29 38.07
C ASN A 51 -3.33 13.56 36.55
N THR A 52 -3.19 14.81 36.15
CA THR A 52 -3.09 15.20 34.74
C THR A 52 -1.79 14.68 34.11
N ARG A 53 -0.66 14.80 34.80
CA ARG A 53 0.63 14.25 34.36
C ARG A 53 0.57 12.72 34.22
N PHE A 54 -0.04 12.03 35.19
CA PHE A 54 -0.25 10.58 35.12
C PHE A 54 -1.12 10.18 33.93
N LYS A 55 -2.25 10.86 33.70
CA LYS A 55 -3.12 10.62 32.54
C LYS A 55 -2.36 10.81 31.22
N LYS A 56 -1.59 11.90 31.08
CA LYS A 56 -0.76 12.16 29.89
C LYS A 56 0.27 11.07 29.67
N LYS A 57 1.00 10.64 30.71
CA LYS A 57 2.01 9.58 30.60
C LYS A 57 1.38 8.24 30.23
N ALA A 58 0.26 7.88 30.85
CA ALA A 58 -0.48 6.67 30.52
C ALA A 58 -0.96 6.68 29.06
N GLN A 59 -1.47 7.82 28.57
CA GLN A 59 -1.85 7.97 27.16
C GLN A 59 -0.64 7.82 26.22
N GLN A 60 0.49 8.44 26.54
CA GLN A 60 1.73 8.31 25.75
C GLN A 60 2.21 6.87 25.68
N GLU A 61 2.20 6.11 26.78
CA GLU A 61 2.59 4.70 26.77
C GLU A 61 1.64 3.86 25.91
N ARG A 62 0.32 4.14 25.94
CA ARG A 62 -0.65 3.49 25.04
C ARG A 62 -0.36 3.78 23.57
N ILE A 63 0.02 5.01 23.23
CA ILE A 63 0.40 5.41 21.85
C ILE A 63 1.71 4.72 21.44
N LYS A 64 2.71 4.65 22.32
CA LYS A 64 3.96 3.95 22.03
C LYS A 64 3.71 2.47 21.78
N HIS A 65 2.92 1.83 22.64
CA HIS A 65 2.57 0.43 22.48
C HIS A 65 1.84 0.19 21.15
N SER A 66 0.84 1.01 20.80
CA SER A 66 0.14 0.87 19.52
C SER A 66 1.06 1.11 18.31
N ALA A 67 1.98 2.07 18.40
CA ALA A 67 2.99 2.33 17.37
C ALA A 67 3.94 1.15 17.18
N LEU A 68 4.40 0.51 18.26
CA LEU A 68 5.26 -0.69 18.19
C LEU A 68 4.53 -1.87 17.54
N VAL A 69 3.28 -2.14 17.95
CA VAL A 69 2.46 -3.20 17.35
C VAL A 69 2.22 -2.95 15.86
N ASN A 70 1.87 -1.71 15.49
CA ASN A 70 1.70 -1.37 14.09
C ASN A 70 3.01 -1.45 13.30
N GLY A 71 4.14 -1.06 13.90
CA GLY A 71 5.46 -1.20 13.31
C GLY A 71 5.83 -2.65 13.03
N ALA A 72 5.58 -3.57 13.97
CA ALA A 72 5.74 -5.00 13.76
C ALA A 72 4.81 -5.53 12.65
N ARG A 73 3.55 -5.07 12.63
CA ARG A 73 2.59 -5.41 11.58
C ARG A 73 3.05 -4.98 10.19
N MET A 74 3.56 -3.75 10.05
CA MET A 74 4.07 -3.24 8.78
C MET A 74 5.30 -4.00 8.30
N LYS A 75 6.22 -4.37 9.21
CA LYS A 75 7.38 -5.21 8.85
C LYS A 75 6.95 -6.56 8.29
N LEU A 76 5.99 -7.23 8.94
CA LEU A 76 5.44 -8.49 8.45
C LEU A 76 4.75 -8.31 7.09
N MET A 77 3.96 -7.26 6.92
CA MET A 77 3.26 -6.97 5.66
C MET A 77 4.25 -6.73 4.52
N ASN A 78 5.32 -5.96 4.77
CA ASN A 78 6.36 -5.69 3.78
C ASN A 78 7.12 -6.95 3.40
N ALA A 79 7.50 -7.80 4.37
CA ALA A 79 8.18 -9.07 4.10
C ALA A 79 7.30 -10.02 3.26
N ARG A 80 5.99 -10.10 3.56
CA ARG A 80 5.03 -10.86 2.74
C ARG A 80 4.94 -10.32 1.32
N ASN A 81 4.88 -8.99 1.17
CA ASN A 81 4.82 -8.36 -0.15
C ASN A 81 6.11 -8.59 -0.95
N GLN A 82 7.27 -8.51 -0.30
CA GLN A 82 8.58 -8.79 -0.90
C GLN A 82 8.65 -10.22 -1.46
N ALA A 83 8.17 -11.22 -0.71
CA ALA A 83 8.10 -12.61 -1.20
C ALA A 83 7.19 -12.76 -2.43
N LEU A 84 6.03 -12.09 -2.45
CA LEU A 84 5.12 -12.10 -3.60
C LEU A 84 5.75 -11.45 -4.84
N MET A 85 6.40 -10.30 -4.66
CA MET A 85 7.09 -9.62 -5.76
C MET A 85 8.28 -10.42 -6.29
N LYS A 86 8.94 -11.22 -5.44
CA LYS A 86 9.96 -12.16 -5.91
C LYS A 86 9.36 -13.23 -6.82
N ILE A 87 8.25 -13.84 -6.42
CA ILE A 87 7.55 -14.85 -7.24
C ILE A 87 7.16 -14.27 -8.61
N TYR A 88 6.72 -13.02 -8.64
CA TYR A 88 6.42 -12.30 -9.88
C TYR A 88 7.67 -12.16 -10.76
N SER A 89 8.78 -11.68 -10.21
CA SER A 89 10.08 -11.55 -10.88
C SER A 89 10.55 -12.87 -11.50
N ASP A 90 10.55 -13.93 -10.68
CA ASP A 90 10.98 -15.26 -11.09
C ASP A 90 10.11 -15.79 -12.23
N SER A 91 8.79 -15.56 -12.17
CA SER A 91 7.84 -15.98 -13.21
C SER A 91 8.07 -15.23 -14.53
N GLN A 92 8.29 -13.92 -14.49
CA GLN A 92 8.62 -13.13 -15.68
C GLN A 92 9.90 -13.64 -16.35
N TYR A 93 10.94 -13.91 -15.55
CA TYR A 93 12.21 -14.41 -16.06
C TYR A 93 12.08 -15.82 -16.67
N GLN A 94 11.29 -16.73 -16.07
CA GLN A 94 11.03 -18.03 -16.68
C GLN A 94 10.35 -17.91 -18.04
N ILE A 95 9.34 -17.04 -18.16
CA ILE A 95 8.65 -16.79 -19.44
C ILE A 95 9.64 -16.24 -20.47
N TYR A 96 10.46 -15.26 -20.09
CA TYR A 96 11.49 -14.68 -20.95
C TYR A 96 12.53 -15.70 -21.43
N LYS A 97 12.93 -16.63 -20.55
CA LYS A 97 13.82 -17.73 -20.91
C LYS A 97 13.15 -18.70 -21.89
N MET A 98 11.90 -19.10 -21.65
CA MET A 98 11.17 -20.03 -22.51
C MET A 98 11.02 -19.49 -23.94
N ILE A 99 10.68 -18.21 -24.09
CA ILE A 99 10.51 -17.55 -25.40
C ILE A 99 11.80 -17.58 -26.22
N ARG A 100 12.95 -17.41 -25.57
CA ARG A 100 14.26 -17.43 -26.24
C ARG A 100 14.74 -18.83 -26.58
N GLN A 101 14.20 -19.87 -25.95
CA GLN A 101 14.61 -21.25 -26.13
C GLN A 101 13.75 -22.00 -27.15
N ASP A 102 12.44 -21.76 -27.15
CA ASP A 102 11.49 -22.47 -28.00
C ASP A 102 10.78 -21.50 -28.96
N GLU A 103 11.29 -21.45 -30.18
CA GLU A 103 10.78 -20.61 -31.27
C GLU A 103 9.37 -21.04 -31.72
N ARG A 104 9.08 -22.35 -31.74
CA ARG A 104 7.78 -22.87 -32.17
C ARG A 104 6.69 -22.51 -31.17
N PHE A 105 6.99 -22.69 -29.89
CA PHE A 105 6.09 -22.25 -28.82
C PHE A 105 5.81 -20.75 -28.91
N TYR A 106 6.83 -19.94 -29.22
CA TYR A 106 6.65 -18.50 -29.34
C TYR A 106 5.82 -18.10 -30.56
N GLU A 107 6.02 -18.73 -31.73
CA GLU A 107 5.21 -18.50 -32.92
C GLU A 107 3.74 -18.83 -32.69
N GLU A 108 3.44 -19.98 -32.05
CA GLU A 108 2.07 -20.35 -31.69
C GLU A 108 1.46 -19.37 -30.69
N LEU A 109 2.23 -18.91 -29.70
CA LEU A 109 1.79 -17.90 -28.75
C LEU A 109 1.49 -16.57 -29.44
N LEU A 110 2.36 -16.10 -30.34
CA LEU A 110 2.15 -14.88 -31.11
C LEU A 110 0.88 -14.98 -31.96
N LYS A 111 0.63 -16.13 -32.59
CA LYS A 111 -0.59 -16.38 -33.37
C LYS A 111 -1.83 -16.12 -32.52
N ASN A 112 -1.89 -16.77 -31.37
CA ASN A 112 -3.03 -16.67 -30.45
C ASN A 112 -3.20 -15.25 -29.90
N LEU A 113 -2.09 -14.52 -29.68
CA LEU A 113 -2.13 -13.12 -29.25
C LEU A 113 -2.65 -12.19 -30.36
N ILE A 114 -2.29 -12.44 -31.62
CA ILE A 114 -2.81 -11.70 -32.78
C ILE A 114 -4.32 -11.95 -32.89
N VAL A 115 -4.75 -13.21 -32.94
CA VAL A 115 -6.18 -13.59 -33.05
C VAL A 115 -6.99 -12.95 -31.92
N GLN A 116 -6.54 -13.03 -30.67
CA GLN A 116 -7.23 -12.38 -29.55
C GLN A 116 -7.31 -10.85 -29.73
N GLY A 117 -6.25 -10.23 -30.25
CA GLY A 117 -6.21 -8.81 -30.55
C GLY A 117 -7.21 -8.40 -31.63
N LEU A 118 -7.27 -9.17 -32.72
CA LEU A 118 -8.21 -8.95 -33.83
C LEU A 118 -9.66 -9.05 -33.37
N ILE A 119 -10.00 -10.05 -32.55
CA ILE A 119 -11.35 -10.21 -31.97
C ILE A 119 -11.72 -9.02 -31.10
N LYS A 120 -10.78 -8.49 -30.31
CA LYS A 120 -11.04 -7.35 -29.42
C LYS A 120 -11.15 -6.01 -30.15
N LEU A 121 -10.36 -5.81 -31.19
CA LEU A 121 -10.40 -4.58 -31.99
C LEU A 121 -11.60 -4.58 -32.94
N PHE A 122 -11.86 -5.70 -33.61
CA PHE A 122 -12.94 -5.87 -34.58
C PHE A 122 -12.96 -4.76 -35.65
N GLU A 123 -11.80 -4.52 -36.26
CA GLU A 123 -11.55 -3.48 -37.27
C GLU A 123 -11.02 -4.09 -38.58
N HIS A 124 -11.32 -3.45 -39.70
CA HIS A 124 -10.87 -3.92 -41.03
C HIS A 124 -9.38 -3.70 -41.28
N GLU A 125 -8.79 -2.64 -40.73
CA GLU A 125 -7.36 -2.34 -40.85
C GLU A 125 -6.72 -2.27 -39.47
N VAL A 126 -5.77 -3.18 -39.23
CA VAL A 126 -5.07 -3.31 -37.94
C VAL A 126 -3.57 -3.16 -38.15
N VAL A 127 -2.95 -2.32 -37.35
CA VAL A 127 -1.50 -2.10 -37.32
C VAL A 127 -0.90 -2.86 -36.15
N VAL A 128 0.10 -3.71 -36.40
CA VAL A 128 0.80 -4.50 -35.38
C VAL A 128 2.17 -3.93 -35.13
N ARG A 129 2.45 -3.59 -33.86
CA ARG A 129 3.78 -3.23 -33.37
C ARG A 129 4.32 -4.39 -32.53
N CYS A 130 5.56 -4.76 -32.79
CA CYS A 130 6.25 -5.83 -32.10
C CYS A 130 7.69 -5.43 -31.78
N LEU A 131 8.41 -6.32 -31.11
CA LEU A 131 9.84 -6.15 -30.89
C LEU A 131 10.61 -6.29 -32.21
N HIS A 132 11.72 -5.56 -32.38
CA HIS A 132 12.48 -5.60 -33.63
C HIS A 132 12.94 -7.02 -34.02
N ARG A 133 13.30 -7.85 -33.03
CA ARG A 133 13.70 -9.25 -33.26
C ARG A 133 12.53 -10.14 -33.69
N ASP A 134 11.30 -9.78 -33.29
CA ASP A 134 10.10 -10.62 -33.45
C ASP A 134 9.38 -10.37 -34.78
N ILE A 135 9.80 -9.37 -35.57
CA ILE A 135 9.20 -9.01 -36.87
C ILE A 135 9.10 -10.23 -37.79
N ARG A 136 10.12 -11.07 -37.82
CA ARG A 136 10.15 -12.28 -38.66
C ARG A 136 9.07 -13.29 -38.25
N HIS A 137 8.97 -13.59 -36.96
CA HIS A 137 7.96 -14.51 -36.43
C HIS A 137 6.55 -13.96 -36.64
N VAL A 138 6.34 -12.67 -36.40
CA VAL A 138 5.03 -12.04 -36.60
C VAL A 138 4.60 -12.14 -38.06
N LYS A 139 5.49 -11.86 -39.02
CA LYS A 139 5.18 -11.98 -40.46
C LYS A 139 4.80 -13.41 -40.86
N ASN A 140 5.54 -14.41 -40.39
CA ASN A 140 5.25 -15.82 -40.67
C ASN A 140 3.86 -16.23 -40.16
N VAL A 141 3.47 -15.72 -39.01
CA VAL A 141 2.25 -16.12 -38.30
C VAL A 141 1.02 -15.29 -38.70
N THR A 142 1.21 -14.18 -39.40
CA THR A 142 0.12 -13.24 -39.74
C THR A 142 -0.95 -13.90 -40.60
N ASP A 143 -0.56 -14.66 -41.62
CA ASP A 143 -1.52 -15.30 -42.55
C ASP A 143 -2.34 -16.39 -41.84
N ASP A 144 -1.68 -17.21 -41.01
CA ASP A 144 -2.33 -18.24 -40.20
C ASP A 144 -3.32 -17.62 -39.19
N ALA A 145 -2.95 -16.49 -38.57
CA ALA A 145 -3.82 -15.78 -37.64
C ALA A 145 -5.05 -15.17 -38.33
N ILE A 146 -4.93 -14.68 -39.57
CA ILE A 146 -6.07 -14.18 -40.34
C ILE A 146 -7.05 -15.31 -40.67
N ALA A 147 -6.53 -16.46 -41.11
CA ALA A 147 -7.36 -17.63 -41.41
C ALA A 147 -8.12 -18.11 -40.16
N GLU A 148 -7.43 -18.25 -39.04
CA GLU A 148 -8.04 -18.67 -37.77
C GLU A 148 -9.09 -17.66 -37.28
N PHE A 149 -8.81 -16.36 -37.39
CA PHE A 149 -9.77 -15.32 -37.04
C PHE A 149 -11.04 -15.37 -37.92
N GLN A 150 -10.89 -15.53 -39.24
CA GLN A 150 -12.02 -15.65 -40.16
C GLN A 150 -12.86 -16.90 -39.87
N ASP A 151 -12.21 -18.02 -39.53
CA ASP A 151 -12.89 -19.27 -39.18
C ASP A 151 -13.70 -19.13 -37.88
N ILE A 152 -13.17 -18.42 -36.88
CA ILE A 152 -13.89 -18.12 -35.63
C ILE A 152 -15.09 -17.22 -35.93
N LEU A 153 -14.92 -16.15 -36.70
CA LEU A 153 -16.02 -15.25 -37.03
C LEU A 153 -17.13 -15.93 -37.85
N ARG A 154 -16.78 -16.77 -38.82
CA ARG A 154 -17.77 -17.51 -39.62
C ARG A 154 -18.65 -18.40 -38.75
N LYS A 155 -18.07 -19.05 -37.74
CA LYS A 155 -18.79 -19.92 -36.79
C LYS A 155 -19.72 -19.13 -35.88
N GLU A 156 -19.27 -17.98 -35.36
CA GLU A 156 -20.00 -17.22 -34.33
C GLU A 156 -21.00 -16.21 -34.92
N LEU A 157 -20.79 -15.71 -36.14
CA LEU A 157 -21.59 -14.64 -36.75
C LEU A 157 -22.41 -15.09 -37.98
N ASN A 158 -22.78 -16.38 -38.04
CA ASN A 158 -23.66 -16.94 -39.09
C ASN A 158 -23.20 -16.64 -40.53
N GLY A 159 -21.90 -16.77 -40.80
CA GLY A 159 -21.33 -16.63 -42.16
C GLY A 159 -21.05 -15.21 -42.61
N LEU A 160 -20.96 -14.24 -41.69
CA LEU A 160 -20.50 -12.89 -42.02
C LEU A 160 -19.03 -12.92 -42.45
N GLU A 161 -18.75 -12.47 -43.67
CA GLU A 161 -17.39 -12.33 -44.19
C GLU A 161 -16.80 -11.01 -43.70
N PHE A 162 -15.69 -11.09 -42.98
CA PHE A 162 -14.99 -9.94 -42.45
C PHE A 162 -13.55 -9.97 -42.96
N GLU A 163 -13.24 -9.09 -43.90
CA GLU A 163 -11.89 -8.92 -44.42
C GLU A 163 -11.07 -8.06 -43.45
N VAL A 164 -9.89 -8.57 -43.07
CA VAL A 164 -8.92 -7.88 -42.23
C VAL A 164 -7.62 -7.73 -42.97
N LYS A 165 -7.11 -6.51 -43.01
CA LYS A 165 -5.77 -6.19 -43.48
C LYS A 165 -4.89 -5.89 -42.28
N ILE A 166 -3.85 -6.70 -42.09
CA ILE A 166 -2.84 -6.51 -41.05
C ILE A 166 -1.62 -5.84 -41.67
N VAL A 167 -1.16 -4.75 -41.05
CA VAL A 167 0.07 -4.03 -41.42
C VAL A 167 1.04 -4.11 -40.25
N VAL A 168 2.21 -4.68 -40.47
CA VAL A 168 3.29 -4.68 -39.47
C VAL A 168 4.05 -3.36 -39.58
N ASP A 169 4.08 -2.61 -38.48
CA ASP A 169 4.78 -1.31 -38.40
C ASP A 169 6.26 -1.54 -38.10
N GLU A 170 7.10 -1.42 -39.13
CA GLU A 170 8.56 -1.60 -39.02
C GLU A 170 9.27 -0.35 -38.50
N ASP A 171 8.66 0.83 -38.65
CA ASP A 171 9.25 2.11 -38.26
C ASP A 171 9.10 2.35 -36.74
N LYS A 172 8.00 1.87 -36.15
CA LYS A 172 7.69 2.07 -34.73
C LYS A 172 7.65 0.75 -33.96
N CYS A 173 8.82 0.14 -33.81
CA CYS A 173 9.01 -1.06 -33.00
C CYS A 173 9.02 -0.77 -31.49
N LEU A 174 8.75 -1.81 -30.70
CA LEU A 174 8.91 -1.80 -29.24
C LEU A 174 10.38 -2.08 -28.87
N ASP A 175 10.87 -1.36 -27.86
CA ASP A 175 12.20 -1.52 -27.29
C ASP A 175 12.25 -2.79 -26.43
N GLU A 176 13.36 -3.53 -26.53
CA GLU A 176 13.56 -4.73 -25.72
C GLU A 176 13.80 -4.39 -24.26
N ARG A 177 12.98 -5.01 -23.39
CA ARG A 177 13.20 -5.05 -21.96
C ARG A 177 13.90 -6.34 -21.57
N THR A 178 15.16 -6.23 -21.15
CA THR A 178 15.89 -7.36 -20.59
C THR A 178 15.48 -7.60 -19.14
N LEU A 179 15.26 -8.86 -18.79
CA LEU A 179 14.97 -9.28 -17.42
C LEU A 179 16.22 -9.90 -16.81
N ILE A 180 16.48 -9.57 -15.55
CA ILE A 180 17.61 -10.09 -14.78
C ILE A 180 17.19 -11.38 -14.09
N ASP A 181 18.08 -12.36 -14.05
CA ASP A 181 17.86 -13.59 -13.30
C ASP A 181 18.02 -13.32 -11.79
N ASN A 182 16.90 -13.24 -11.09
CA ASN A 182 16.88 -13.12 -9.63
C ASN A 182 16.64 -14.47 -8.92
N SER A 183 16.61 -15.59 -9.66
CA SER A 183 16.25 -16.90 -9.08
C SER A 183 17.21 -17.34 -7.97
N ILE A 184 18.49 -16.95 -8.09
CA ILE A 184 19.56 -17.28 -7.14
C ILE A 184 19.49 -16.40 -5.87
N LYS A 185 18.89 -15.21 -5.94
CA LYS A 185 18.82 -14.28 -4.80
C LYS A 185 17.83 -14.79 -3.74
N GLY A 186 18.20 -14.67 -2.47
CA GLY A 186 17.27 -14.92 -1.38
C GLY A 186 16.13 -13.90 -1.35
N VAL A 187 14.96 -14.25 -0.79
CA VAL A 187 13.84 -13.29 -0.62
C VAL A 187 14.28 -12.05 0.17
N GLN A 188 15.20 -12.22 1.12
CA GLN A 188 15.71 -11.15 1.97
C GLN A 188 16.63 -10.17 1.22
N GLU A 189 17.32 -10.65 0.18
CA GLU A 189 18.24 -9.86 -0.65
C GLU A 189 17.51 -9.13 -1.79
N TYR A 190 16.33 -9.63 -2.17
CA TYR A 190 15.50 -9.02 -3.21
C TYR A 190 14.87 -7.71 -2.73
N SER A 191 15.41 -6.57 -3.16
CA SER A 191 14.93 -5.27 -2.67
C SER A 191 13.60 -4.87 -3.32
N LEU A 192 12.72 -4.23 -2.53
CA LEU A 192 11.49 -3.63 -3.06
C LEU A 192 11.79 -2.54 -4.13
N GLN A 193 12.97 -1.92 -4.09
CA GLN A 193 13.40 -0.96 -5.12
C GLN A 193 13.71 -1.64 -6.47
N GLU A 194 14.30 -2.84 -6.45
CA GLU A 194 14.51 -3.65 -7.65
C GLU A 194 13.15 -4.07 -8.23
N SER A 195 12.22 -4.51 -7.38
CA SER A 195 10.86 -4.88 -7.81
C SER A 195 10.07 -3.74 -8.46
N ALA A 196 10.29 -2.49 -8.04
CA ALA A 196 9.61 -1.33 -8.61
C ALA A 196 10.09 -1.00 -10.03
N SER A 197 11.33 -1.37 -10.36
CA SER A 197 11.86 -1.25 -11.72
C SER A 197 11.39 -2.40 -12.62
N GLU A 198 10.86 -3.47 -12.02
CA GLU A 198 10.36 -4.65 -12.73
C GLU A 198 8.87 -4.57 -13.12
N VAL A 199 8.14 -3.63 -12.54
CA VAL A 199 6.77 -3.31 -12.92
C VAL A 199 6.84 -2.13 -13.89
N ILE A 200 6.45 -2.33 -15.15
CA ILE A 200 6.44 -1.24 -16.12
C ILE A 200 5.36 -0.24 -15.73
N SER A 201 5.73 1.04 -15.74
CA SER A 201 4.76 2.11 -15.54
C SER A 201 3.73 2.12 -16.67
N LYS A 202 2.45 2.39 -16.37
CA LYS A 202 1.38 2.42 -17.38
C LYS A 202 1.68 3.34 -18.57
N THR A 203 2.51 4.36 -18.38
CA THR A 203 3.00 5.32 -19.37
C THR A 203 4.08 4.77 -20.30
N GLU A 204 4.77 3.71 -19.92
CA GLU A 204 5.87 3.10 -20.67
C GLU A 204 5.53 1.73 -21.29
N ASN A 205 4.36 1.17 -20.96
CA ASN A 205 3.87 -0.11 -21.51
C ASN A 205 3.76 -0.12 -23.06
N ASP A 206 3.76 1.05 -23.70
CA ASP A 206 3.68 1.17 -25.17
C ASP A 206 5.05 1.34 -25.83
N LYS A 207 6.13 1.31 -25.04
CA LYS A 207 7.50 1.55 -25.51
C LYS A 207 8.38 0.34 -25.31
N LYS A 208 8.26 -0.35 -24.17
CA LYS A 208 9.15 -1.45 -23.79
C LYS A 208 8.37 -2.71 -23.47
N CYS A 209 8.87 -3.85 -23.94
CA CYS A 209 8.37 -5.16 -23.52
C CYS A 209 9.46 -6.23 -23.63
N PHE A 210 9.27 -7.35 -22.93
CA PHE A 210 10.14 -8.53 -23.08
C PHE A 210 9.61 -9.52 -24.13
N GLY A 211 8.39 -9.31 -24.63
CA GLY A 211 7.78 -10.08 -25.73
C GLY A 211 6.30 -9.76 -25.94
N GLY A 212 5.72 -10.39 -26.97
CA GLY A 212 4.34 -10.18 -27.38
C GLY A 212 4.16 -9.00 -28.33
N ILE A 213 2.93 -8.51 -28.47
CA ILE A 213 2.55 -7.56 -29.52
C ILE A 213 1.60 -6.48 -29.00
N LEU A 214 1.58 -5.37 -29.72
CA LEU A 214 0.63 -4.29 -29.52
C LEU A 214 -0.12 -4.04 -30.83
N LEU A 215 -1.44 -4.18 -30.81
CA LEU A 215 -2.28 -3.95 -31.99
C LEU A 215 -2.98 -2.61 -31.85
N THR A 216 -3.06 -1.85 -32.93
CA THR A 216 -3.84 -0.61 -33.00
C THR A 216 -4.73 -0.59 -34.22
N ASN A 217 -5.81 0.19 -34.20
CA ASN A 217 -6.49 0.54 -35.43
C ASN A 217 -5.59 1.42 -36.32
N LYS A 218 -5.98 1.63 -37.58
CA LYS A 218 -5.28 2.50 -38.54
C LYS A 218 -5.01 3.91 -37.98
N ASP A 219 -5.98 4.48 -37.28
CA ASP A 219 -5.89 5.84 -36.72
C ASP A 219 -5.05 5.93 -35.44
N GLY A 220 -4.67 4.79 -34.85
CA GLY A 220 -3.94 4.71 -33.58
C GLY A 220 -4.76 5.13 -32.35
N LEU A 221 -6.08 5.28 -32.47
CA LEU A 221 -7.00 5.69 -31.40
C LEU A 221 -7.33 4.54 -30.45
N ILE A 222 -7.51 3.33 -30.98
CA ILE A 222 -7.82 2.13 -30.20
C ILE A 222 -6.56 1.27 -30.14
N VAL A 223 -6.11 0.95 -28.92
CA VAL A 223 -4.88 0.19 -28.67
C VAL A 223 -5.18 -1.04 -27.84
N CYS A 224 -4.90 -2.22 -28.40
CA CYS A 224 -4.93 -3.50 -27.71
C CYS A 224 -3.51 -3.91 -27.31
N LYS A 225 -3.20 -3.78 -26.00
CA LYS A 225 -1.89 -4.16 -25.45
C LYS A 225 -1.88 -5.64 -25.10
N ASN A 226 -1.32 -6.47 -25.99
CA ASN A 226 -1.15 -7.91 -25.79
C ASN A 226 0.33 -8.29 -25.56
N THR A 227 1.13 -7.35 -25.07
CA THR A 227 2.51 -7.59 -24.61
C THR A 227 2.51 -8.51 -23.40
N LEU A 228 3.54 -9.34 -23.28
CA LEU A 228 3.63 -10.31 -22.19
C LEU A 228 3.77 -9.64 -20.82
N ASP A 229 4.43 -8.48 -20.73
CA ASP A 229 4.49 -7.68 -19.50
C ASP A 229 3.10 -7.41 -18.91
N VAL A 230 2.21 -6.82 -19.71
CA VAL A 230 0.83 -6.48 -19.32
C VAL A 230 0.05 -7.73 -18.96
N ARG A 231 0.21 -8.82 -19.72
CA ARG A 231 -0.49 -10.08 -19.45
C ARG A 231 -0.02 -10.72 -18.15
N THR A 232 1.29 -10.80 -17.92
CA THR A 232 1.85 -11.38 -16.70
C THR A 232 1.45 -10.54 -15.48
N GLU A 233 1.47 -9.21 -15.59
CA GLU A 233 0.95 -8.32 -14.54
C GLU A 233 -0.53 -8.59 -14.24
N GLN A 234 -1.38 -8.61 -15.28
CA GLN A 234 -2.82 -8.84 -15.11
C GLN A 234 -3.10 -10.21 -14.47
N THR A 235 -2.51 -11.28 -15.01
CA THR A 235 -2.67 -12.64 -14.46
C THR A 235 -2.15 -12.74 -13.04
N PHE A 236 -1.05 -12.06 -12.71
CA PHE A 236 -0.54 -12.01 -11.35
C PHE A 236 -1.53 -11.35 -10.40
N GLN A 237 -2.07 -10.18 -10.75
CA GLN A 237 -3.07 -9.47 -9.94
C GLN A 237 -4.33 -10.30 -9.71
N ASP A 238 -4.83 -10.95 -10.77
CA ASP A 238 -6.03 -11.81 -10.68
C ASP A 238 -5.76 -13.05 -9.82
N SER A 239 -4.54 -13.58 -9.86
CA SER A 239 -4.12 -14.76 -9.09
C SER A 239 -3.64 -14.44 -7.67
N LEU A 240 -3.44 -13.16 -7.31
CA LEU A 240 -2.91 -12.75 -6.01
C LEU A 240 -3.64 -13.36 -4.81
N PRO A 241 -5.00 -13.45 -4.78
CA PRO A 241 -5.71 -14.06 -3.67
C PRO A 241 -5.33 -15.54 -3.49
N ILE A 242 -5.24 -16.27 -4.59
CA ILE A 242 -4.88 -17.69 -4.62
C ILE A 242 -3.44 -17.84 -4.16
N ILE A 243 -2.49 -17.12 -4.77
CA ILE A 243 -1.07 -17.16 -4.42
C ILE A 243 -0.86 -16.85 -2.93
N ARG A 244 -1.51 -15.81 -2.41
CA ARG A 244 -1.42 -15.46 -0.99
C ARG A 244 -1.91 -16.58 -0.08
N SER A 245 -3.05 -17.19 -0.41
CA SER A 245 -3.61 -18.29 0.37
C SER A 245 -2.73 -19.54 0.35
N THR A 246 -2.09 -19.84 -0.78
CA THR A 246 -1.20 -20.99 -0.95
C THR A 246 0.13 -20.79 -0.23
N VAL A 247 0.72 -19.59 -0.34
CA VAL A 247 2.07 -19.31 0.19
C VAL A 247 2.04 -19.04 1.69
N PHE A 248 1.04 -18.29 2.18
CA PHE A 248 1.00 -17.86 3.59
C PHE A 248 -0.05 -18.58 4.43
N GLY A 249 -0.84 -19.47 3.83
CA GLY A 249 -2.00 -20.07 4.48
C GLY A 249 -3.18 -19.11 4.60
N LYS A 250 -4.28 -19.63 5.18
CA LYS A 250 -5.42 -18.81 5.60
C LYS A 250 -5.13 -18.13 6.94
#